data_AF-A0A183M2N4-F1
#
_entry.id   AF-A0A183M2N4-F1
#
_cell.length_a   1.000
_cell.length_b   1.000
_cell.length_c   1.000
_cell.angle_alpha   90.00
_cell.angle_beta   90.00
_cell.angle_gamma   90.00
#
_symmetry.space_group_name_H-M   'P 1'
#
loop_
_entity.id
_entity.type
_entity.pdbx_description
1 polymer ?
#
loop_
_entity_poly.entity_id
_entity_poly.type
_entity_poly.pdbx_seq_one_letter_code
_entity_poly.pdbx_strand_id
1 'polypeptide(L)'
;MKDSVDAQLRDQQAGFSKDRSCTDQIATLRIIVEQSIEWNSSLYINFIDYEKAFDSVDRTTLWKLLRHYGVPQKIVNIIQISYDGLHCKIVHEGQLTKSFEIKNRCQERLFTFTLSLSPGDRLDHEDVNI
;
A
#
# COMPACT_ATOMS: atom_id res chain seq x y z
N MET A 1 -1.62 -8.20 14.32
CA MET A 1 -1.05 -7.24 13.34
C MET A 1 -1.88 -7.19 12.08
N LYS A 2 -2.17 -8.33 11.44
CA LYS A 2 -3.05 -8.37 10.28
C LYS A 2 -4.47 -7.89 10.60
N ASP A 3 -5.05 -8.42 11.68
CA ASP A 3 -6.42 -8.05 12.10
C ASP A 3 -6.57 -6.57 12.52
N SER A 4 -5.52 -5.97 13.08
CA SER A 4 -5.52 -4.56 13.49
C SER A 4 -5.40 -3.60 12.31
N VAL A 5 -4.72 -4.02 11.24
CA VAL A 5 -4.55 -3.22 10.02
C VAL A 5 -5.76 -3.39 9.11
N ASP A 6 -6.22 -4.63 8.90
CA ASP A 6 -7.42 -4.93 8.08
C ASP A 6 -8.67 -4.23 8.65
N ALA A 7 -8.79 -4.10 9.98
CA ALA A 7 -9.88 -3.37 10.63
C ALA A 7 -9.86 -1.85 10.37
N GLN A 8 -8.73 -1.29 9.93
CA GLN A 8 -8.60 0.12 9.60
C GLN A 8 -8.62 0.40 8.08
N LEU A 9 -8.66 -0.66 7.25
CA LEU A 9 -8.82 -0.52 5.80
C LEU A 9 -10.27 -0.19 5.45
N ARG A 10 -10.46 0.61 4.40
CA ARG A 10 -11.80 0.94 3.89
C ARG A 10 -12.45 -0.28 3.27
N ASP A 11 -13.79 -0.35 3.31
CA ASP A 11 -14.55 -1.45 2.70
C ASP A 11 -14.40 -1.52 1.18
N GLN A 12 -14.15 -0.38 0.56
CA GLN A 12 -13.91 -0.25 -0.88
C GLN A 12 -12.53 -0.77 -1.30
N GLN A 13 -11.59 -0.94 -0.36
CA GLN A 13 -10.24 -1.39 -0.67
C GLN A 13 -10.20 -2.93 -0.72
N ALA A 14 -10.14 -3.47 -1.94
CA ALA A 14 -10.00 -4.91 -2.17
C ALA A 14 -8.53 -5.36 -2.38
N GLY A 15 -7.61 -4.43 -2.64
CA GLY A 15 -6.20 -4.75 -2.82
C GLY A 15 -5.56 -5.27 -1.52
N PHE A 16 -4.95 -6.46 -1.58
CA PHE A 16 -4.19 -7.09 -0.49
C PHE A 16 -4.95 -7.36 0.82
N SER A 17 -6.28 -7.21 0.80
CA SER A 17 -7.15 -7.62 1.91
C SER A 17 -7.46 -9.10 1.82
N LYS A 18 -7.53 -9.77 2.97
CA LYS A 18 -8.03 -11.14 3.02
C LYS A 18 -9.51 -11.14 2.58
N ASP A 19 -9.89 -12.16 1.80
CA ASP A 19 -11.28 -12.42 1.38
C ASP A 19 -11.93 -11.34 0.50
N ARG A 20 -11.14 -10.43 -0.11
CA ARG A 20 -11.61 -9.45 -1.11
C ARG A 20 -10.84 -9.62 -2.42
N SER A 21 -11.53 -9.68 -3.55
CA SER A 21 -10.93 -9.83 -4.86
C SER A 21 -11.19 -8.62 -5.76
N CYS A 22 -10.30 -8.38 -6.72
CA CYS A 22 -10.55 -7.46 -7.84
C CYS A 22 -11.84 -7.83 -8.60
N THR A 23 -12.20 -9.12 -8.61
CA THR A 23 -13.44 -9.62 -9.21
C THR A 23 -14.69 -8.98 -8.62
N ASP A 24 -14.72 -8.76 -7.30
CA ASP A 24 -15.88 -8.18 -6.62
C ASP A 24 -16.05 -6.70 -6.98
N GLN A 25 -14.94 -5.96 -7.11
CA GLN A 25 -14.94 -4.57 -7.56
C GLN A 25 -15.39 -4.44 -9.03
N ILE A 26 -14.93 -5.33 -9.91
CA ILE A 26 -15.36 -5.38 -11.32
C ILE A 26 -16.86 -5.68 -11.41
N ALA A 27 -17.35 -6.64 -10.64
CA ALA A 27 -18.77 -6.98 -10.59
C ALA A 27 -19.61 -5.79 -10.09
N THR A 28 -19.15 -5.11 -9.05
CA THR A 28 -19.81 -3.90 -8.51
C THR A 28 -19.87 -2.79 -9.56
N LEU A 29 -18.75 -2.53 -10.26
CA LEU A 29 -18.70 -1.53 -11.33
C LEU A 29 -19.67 -1.88 -12.47
N ARG A 30 -19.74 -3.16 -12.84
CA ARG A 30 -20.68 -3.65 -13.87
C ARG A 30 -22.13 -3.41 -13.46
N ILE A 31 -22.49 -3.67 -12.21
CA ILE A 31 -23.84 -3.40 -11.67
C ILE A 31 -24.17 -1.90 -11.73
N ILE A 32 -23.24 -1.02 -11.37
CA ILE A 32 -23.46 0.44 -11.42
C ILE A 32 -23.70 0.91 -12.86
N VAL A 33 -22.93 0.38 -13.82
CA VAL A 33 -23.11 0.66 -15.24
C VAL A 33 -24.48 0.16 -15.72
N GLU A 34 -24.84 -1.08 -15.40
CA GLU A 34 -26.13 -1.66 -15.79
C GLU A 34 -27.32 -0.85 -15.25
N GLN A 35 -27.28 -0.45 -13.97
CA GLN A 35 -28.34 0.39 -13.37
C GLN A 35 -28.43 1.78 -14.01
N SER A 36 -27.31 2.40 -14.38
CA SER A 36 -27.33 3.70 -15.06
C SER A 36 -28.02 3.64 -16.41
N ILE A 37 -27.83 2.52 -17.13
CA ILE A 37 -28.49 2.26 -18.41
C ILE A 37 -29.99 2.01 -18.18
N GLU A 38 -30.34 1.20 -17.18
CA GLU A 38 -31.73 0.87 -16.84
C GLU A 38 -32.55 2.10 -16.46
N TRP A 39 -31.97 3.02 -15.67
CA TRP A 39 -32.65 4.24 -15.23
C TRP A 39 -32.44 5.44 -16.15
N ASN A 40 -31.78 5.25 -17.31
CA ASN A 40 -31.45 6.31 -18.25
C ASN A 40 -30.78 7.52 -17.58
N SER A 41 -29.87 7.24 -16.64
CA SER A 41 -29.15 8.24 -15.84
C SER A 41 -27.74 8.45 -16.39
N SER A 42 -27.23 9.68 -16.31
CA SER A 42 -25.86 9.97 -16.72
C SER A 42 -24.86 9.42 -15.70
N LEU A 43 -23.93 8.58 -16.16
CA LEU A 43 -22.86 8.00 -15.36
C LEU A 43 -21.50 8.47 -15.89
N TYR A 44 -20.63 8.94 -14.99
CA TYR A 44 -19.25 9.29 -15.28
C TYR A 44 -18.32 8.46 -14.38
N ILE A 45 -17.30 7.86 -14.96
CA ILE A 45 -16.33 7.00 -14.26
C ILE A 45 -14.94 7.55 -14.56
N ASN A 46 -14.15 7.79 -13.51
CA ASN A 46 -12.76 8.22 -13.62
C ASN A 46 -11.83 7.12 -13.09
N PHE A 47 -10.82 6.76 -13.88
CA PHE A 47 -9.79 5.80 -13.48
C PHE A 47 -8.50 6.58 -13.21
N ILE A 48 -8.09 6.60 -11.94
CA ILE A 48 -6.84 7.25 -11.52
C ILE A 48 -5.80 6.15 -11.30
N ASP A 49 -4.73 6.19 -12.09
CA ASP A 49 -3.55 5.34 -11.88
C ASP A 49 -2.36 6.22 -11.50
N TYR A 50 -1.67 5.84 -10.42
CA TYR A 50 -0.52 6.60 -9.92
C TYR A 50 0.77 6.01 -10.50
N GLU A 51 1.46 6.75 -11.35
CA GLU A 51 2.77 6.33 -11.86
C GLU A 51 3.76 6.21 -10.69
N LYS A 52 4.40 5.05 -10.54
CA LYS A 52 5.41 4.79 -9.49
C LYS A 52 4.92 5.17 -8.09
N ALA A 53 3.68 4.81 -7.79
CA ALA A 53 2.99 5.13 -6.54
C ALA A 53 3.73 4.72 -5.25
N PHE A 54 4.77 3.90 -5.34
CA PHE A 54 5.68 3.56 -4.24
C PHE A 54 6.89 4.46 -4.12
N ASP A 55 7.46 4.87 -5.25
CA ASP A 55 8.66 5.70 -5.27
C ASP A 55 8.30 7.18 -5.02
N SER A 56 7.02 7.54 -5.16
CA SER A 56 6.48 8.87 -4.85
C SER A 56 6.06 9.06 -3.38
N VAL A 57 5.93 7.98 -2.59
CA VAL A 57 5.53 8.09 -1.18
C VAL A 57 6.70 8.59 -0.35
N ASP A 58 6.51 9.73 0.33
CA ASP A 58 7.48 10.24 1.28
C ASP A 58 7.70 9.25 2.43
N ARG A 59 8.97 8.94 2.71
CA ARG A 59 9.34 7.94 3.71
C ARG A 59 8.92 8.37 5.11
N THR A 60 8.98 9.67 5.42
CA THR A 60 8.61 10.16 6.76
C THR A 60 7.11 10.00 7.00
N THR A 61 6.30 10.29 5.98
CA THR A 61 4.85 10.04 5.97
C THR A 61 4.55 8.56 6.13
N LEU A 62 5.30 7.67 5.46
CA LEU A 62 5.12 6.23 5.58
C LEU A 62 5.31 5.72 7.02
N TRP A 63 6.34 6.22 7.72
CA TRP A 63 6.59 5.85 9.12
C TRP A 63 5.51 6.38 10.06
N LYS A 64 4.99 7.59 9.80
CA LYS A 64 3.85 8.16 10.53
C LYS A 64 2.59 7.29 10.34
N LEU A 65 2.30 6.87 9.11
CA LEU A 65 1.16 6.03 8.77
C LEU A 65 1.23 4.67 9.47
N LEU A 66 2.37 3.97 9.39
CA LEU A 66 2.51 2.66 10.05
C LEU A 66 2.24 2.74 11.56
N ARG A 67 2.69 3.81 12.23
CA ARG A 67 2.37 4.03 13.65
C ARG A 67 0.88 4.33 13.88
N HIS A 68 0.26 5.13 13.01
CA HIS A 68 -1.17 5.43 13.08
C HIS A 68 -2.02 4.15 12.98
N TYR A 69 -1.66 3.24 12.08
CA TYR A 69 -2.30 1.93 11.91
C TYR A 69 -1.96 0.90 13.00
N GLY A 70 -1.28 1.32 14.08
CA GLY A 70 -1.00 0.48 15.24
C GLY A 70 0.14 -0.52 15.05
N VAL A 71 1.00 -0.34 14.04
CA VAL A 71 2.20 -1.18 13.87
C VAL A 71 3.19 -0.85 15.01
N PRO A 72 3.63 -1.84 15.81
CA PRO A 72 4.56 -1.61 16.91
C PRO A 72 5.86 -0.98 16.43
N GLN A 73 6.40 -0.04 17.22
CA GLN A 73 7.61 0.71 16.90
C GLN A 73 8.81 -0.20 16.54
N LYS A 74 8.94 -1.35 17.20
CA LYS A 74 10.00 -2.33 16.89
C LYS A 74 9.95 -2.80 15.44
N ILE A 75 8.74 -2.99 14.89
CA ILE A 75 8.55 -3.47 13.52
C ILE A 75 8.73 -2.31 12.54
N VAL A 76 8.26 -1.11 12.88
CA VAL A 76 8.55 0.11 12.10
C VAL A 76 10.06 0.34 11.98
N ASN A 77 10.83 0.16 13.06
CA ASN A 77 12.28 0.31 13.04
C ASN A 77 12.97 -0.74 12.13
N ILE A 78 12.50 -1.99 12.14
CA ILE A 78 13.03 -3.04 11.25
C ILE A 78 12.78 -2.67 9.79
N ILE A 79 11.57 -2.19 9.48
CA ILE A 79 11.21 -1.73 8.13
C ILE A 79 12.01 -0.46 7.75
N GLN A 80 12.31 0.43 8.68
CA GLN A 80 13.17 1.59 8.38
C GLN A 80 14.58 1.15 7.98
N ILE A 81 15.17 0.22 8.74
CA ILE A 81 16.51 -0.31 8.50
C ILE A 81 16.57 -1.04 7.16
N SER A 82 15.51 -1.74 6.75
CA SER A 82 15.48 -2.44 5.48
C SER A 82 15.39 -1.51 4.25
N TYR A 83 14.85 -0.30 4.42
CA TYR A 83 14.82 0.73 3.38
C TYR A 83 16.15 1.52 3.26
N ASP A 84 17.04 1.39 4.24
CA ASP A 84 18.34 2.07 4.28
C ASP A 84 19.49 1.10 3.92
N GLY A 85 19.97 1.20 2.68
CA GLY A 85 21.31 0.74 2.27
C GLY A 85 21.68 -0.69 2.67
N LEU A 86 20.79 -1.66 2.48
CA LEU A 86 21.08 -3.06 2.79
C LEU A 86 22.29 -3.56 2.00
N HIS A 87 23.36 -3.93 2.71
CA HIS A 87 24.52 -4.59 2.12
C HIS A 87 24.43 -6.10 2.31
N CYS A 88 24.48 -6.84 1.21
CA CYS A 88 24.45 -8.30 1.23
C CYS A 88 25.77 -8.87 0.75
N LYS A 89 26.12 -10.03 1.32
CA LYS A 89 27.24 -10.87 0.91
C LYS A 89 26.67 -12.25 0.62
N ILE A 90 27.05 -12.84 -0.50
CA ILE A 90 26.61 -14.17 -0.90
C ILE A 90 27.72 -15.15 -0.53
N VAL A 91 27.36 -16.31 0.03
CA VAL A 91 28.30 -17.43 0.17
C VAL A 91 28.22 -18.26 -1.11
N HIS A 92 29.31 -18.34 -1.86
CA HIS A 92 29.45 -19.21 -3.02
C HIS A 92 30.63 -20.15 -2.79
N GLU A 93 30.38 -21.46 -2.85
CA GLU A 93 31.41 -22.49 -2.67
C GLU A 93 32.24 -22.35 -1.37
N GLY A 94 31.58 -21.97 -0.28
CA GLY A 94 32.23 -21.78 1.02
C GLY A 94 33.04 -20.48 1.16
N GLN A 95 33.10 -19.64 0.12
CA GLN A 95 33.70 -18.32 0.18
C GLN A 95 32.66 -17.21 0.17
N LEU A 96 32.91 -16.19 0.98
CA LEU A 96 32.04 -15.03 1.10
C LEU A 96 32.40 -14.00 0.03
N THR A 97 31.43 -13.59 -0.79
CA THR A 97 31.63 -12.55 -1.81
C THR A 97 31.76 -11.15 -1.20
N LYS A 98 32.23 -10.20 -2.01
CA LYS A 98 32.26 -8.79 -1.63
C LYS A 98 30.84 -8.29 -1.35
N SER A 99 30.69 -7.42 -0.36
CA SER A 99 29.40 -6.81 -0.06
C SER A 99 28.97 -5.94 -1.22
N PHE A 100 27.73 -6.11 -1.67
CA PHE A 100 27.08 -5.22 -2.62
C PHE A 100 25.78 -4.72 -2.02
N GLU A 101 25.38 -3.52 -2.43
CA GLU A 101 24.12 -2.91 -2.02
C GLU A 101 22.96 -3.62 -2.72
N ILE A 102 21.99 -4.10 -1.95
CA ILE A 102 20.74 -4.64 -2.47
C ILE A 102 19.88 -3.45 -2.91
N LYS A 103 19.67 -3.33 -4.22
CA LYS A 103 18.70 -2.40 -4.80
C LYS A 103 17.29 -2.99 -4.92
N ASN A 104 17.09 -4.27 -4.60
CA ASN A 104 15.83 -4.97 -4.85
C ASN A 104 14.81 -4.71 -3.75
N ARG A 105 13.88 -3.82 -4.08
CA ARG A 105 12.82 -3.27 -3.24
C ARG A 105 11.52 -4.09 -3.25
N CYS A 106 11.47 -5.30 -3.82
CA CYS A 106 10.20 -5.89 -4.25
C CYS A 106 9.38 -6.61 -3.15
N GLN A 107 9.98 -7.10 -2.07
CA GLN A 107 9.23 -7.86 -1.06
C GLN A 107 8.58 -7.00 0.03
N GLU A 108 9.12 -5.82 0.33
CA GLU A 108 8.59 -4.91 1.37
C GLU A 108 7.59 -3.89 0.83
N ARG A 109 7.49 -3.76 -0.51
CA ARG A 109 6.61 -2.84 -1.21
C ARG A 109 5.12 -3.15 -1.00
N LEU A 110 4.73 -4.41 -0.82
CA LEU A 110 3.32 -4.78 -0.93
C LEU A 110 2.44 -4.35 0.27
N PHE A 111 3.02 -4.30 1.47
CA PHE A 111 2.29 -3.96 2.70
C PHE A 111 2.12 -2.44 2.87
N THR A 112 3.09 -1.67 2.40
CA THR A 112 3.12 -0.22 2.52
C THR A 112 2.21 0.49 1.52
N PHE A 113 1.91 -0.12 0.36
CA PHE A 113 0.97 0.44 -0.62
C PHE A 113 -0.44 0.59 -0.08
N THR A 114 -0.89 -0.48 0.54
CA THR A 114 -2.25 -0.64 1.04
C THR A 114 -2.52 0.45 2.07
N LEU A 115 -1.54 0.69 2.94
CA LEU A 115 -1.60 1.71 3.98
C LEU A 115 -1.36 3.15 3.50
N SER A 116 -0.75 3.36 2.33
CA SER A 116 -0.57 4.71 1.75
C SER A 116 -1.75 5.16 0.89
N LEU A 117 -2.57 4.22 0.39
CA LEU A 117 -3.79 4.52 -0.36
C LEU A 117 -5.02 4.71 0.54
N SER A 118 -5.16 3.97 1.64
CA SER A 118 -6.26 4.19 2.61
C SER A 118 -6.35 5.62 3.20
N PRO A 119 -5.23 6.34 3.45
CA PRO A 119 -5.22 7.73 3.90
C PRO A 119 -5.53 8.75 2.79
N GLY A 120 -5.26 8.42 1.52
CA GLY A 120 -5.41 9.35 0.39
C GLY A 120 -6.84 9.87 0.20
N ASP A 121 -7.83 9.09 0.62
CA ASP A 121 -9.25 9.46 0.60
C ASP A 121 -9.75 10.06 1.93
N ARG A 122 -8.85 10.27 2.91
CA ARG A 122 -9.16 10.77 4.27
C ARG A 122 -8.53 12.14 4.54
N LEU A 123 -8.09 12.84 3.50
CA LEU A 123 -7.69 14.24 3.63
C LEU A 123 -8.94 15.12 3.62
N ASP A 124 -9.66 15.08 4.74
CA ASP A 124 -10.40 16.27 5.16
C ASP A 124 -9.37 17.36 5.44
N HIS A 125 -9.72 18.60 5.10
CA HIS A 125 -8.84 19.77 4.96
C HIS A 125 -8.02 20.18 6.22
N GLU A 126 -8.03 19.40 7.30
CA GLU A 126 -7.46 19.72 8.62
C GLU A 126 -6.16 18.97 8.96
N ASP A 127 -5.78 17.89 8.26
CA ASP A 127 -4.62 17.06 8.66
C ASP A 127 -3.27 17.46 8.02
N VAL A 128 -3.20 18.59 7.29
CA VAL A 128 -1.97 19.07 6.63
C VAL A 128 -1.01 19.79 7.60
N ASN A 129 -1.27 19.78 8.92
CA ASN A 129 -0.46 20.55 9.87
C ASN A 129 0.00 19.78 11.13
N ILE A 130 0.45 18.51 10.98
CA ILE A 130 1.22 17.78 12.01
C ILE A 130 2.34 16.89 11.39
#